data_AF-S4MLR8-F1
#
_entry.id   AF-S4MLR8-F1
#
_cell.length_a   1.000
_cell.length_b   1.000
_cell.length_c   1.000
_cell.angle_alpha   90.00
_cell.angle_beta   90.00
_cell.angle_gamma   90.00
#
_symmetry.space_group_name_H-M   'P 1'
#
loop_
_entity.id
_entity.type
_entity.pdbx_description
1 polymer ?
#
loop_
_entity_poly.entity_id
_entity_poly.type
_entity_poly.pdbx_seq_one_letter_code
_entity_poly.pdbx_strand_id
1 'polypeptide(L)'
;MPDTLSPQVPVIEAVLDAVGIARVGVAGYEADDVIGTFTARAKGPVDIVTGDRDLYQLVDDARGVRVLYPLKGVGTLQLTDEAWLREKYGVDGSGYADLALLRGDPSDGLPGVPGVGEKTAAKLLAEFGDLAGILAAVEDRGSKLTPTQRRRLDEARPYLAVAPKVVRVAGDVPLPDVTTAVPRTPRDPAELEVLAARWGLGGSLERLLTTLAA
;
A
#
# COMPACT_ATOMS: atom_id res chain seq x y z
N MET A 1 11.18 -7.81 14.10
CA MET A 1 10.67 -6.67 14.89
C MET A 1 11.56 -6.49 16.11
N PRO A 2 11.97 -5.25 16.47
CA PRO A 2 12.77 -5.02 17.68
C PRO A 2 11.98 -5.43 18.94
N ASP A 3 12.67 -6.03 19.91
CA ASP A 3 12.03 -6.53 21.15
C ASP A 3 11.32 -5.45 21.96
N THR A 4 11.74 -4.19 21.82
CA THR A 4 11.14 -3.04 22.50
C THR A 4 9.89 -2.51 21.80
N LEU A 5 9.64 -2.90 20.55
CA LEU A 5 8.47 -2.46 19.78
C LEU A 5 7.28 -3.39 19.98
N SER A 6 7.51 -4.70 19.99
CA SER A 6 6.45 -5.71 20.12
C SER A 6 5.48 -5.47 21.30
N PRO A 7 5.96 -5.08 22.50
CA PRO A 7 5.07 -4.83 23.65
C PRO A 7 4.21 -3.56 23.50
N GLN A 8 4.55 -2.66 22.58
CA GLN A 8 3.81 -1.41 22.37
C GLN A 8 2.59 -1.60 21.46
N VAL A 9 2.60 -2.60 20.58
CA VAL A 9 1.47 -2.85 19.66
C VAL A 9 0.17 -3.14 20.42
N PRO A 10 0.13 -4.05 21.42
CA PRO A 10 -1.10 -4.27 22.20
C PRO A 10 -1.58 -3.03 22.96
N VAL A 11 -0.67 -2.11 23.33
CA VAL A 11 -1.04 -0.85 23.98
C VAL A 11 -1.76 0.06 22.99
N ILE A 12 -1.26 0.17 21.76
CA ILE A 12 -1.91 0.94 20.70
C ILE A 12 -3.29 0.37 20.39
N GLU A 13 -3.41 -0.96 20.26
CA GLU A 13 -4.70 -1.62 20.03
C GLU A 13 -5.71 -1.34 21.14
N ALA A 14 -5.31 -1.47 22.41
CA ALA A 14 -6.18 -1.19 23.56
C ALA A 14 -6.65 0.27 23.58
N VAL A 15 -5.77 1.23 23.27
CA VAL A 15 -6.14 2.65 23.17
C VAL A 15 -7.13 2.87 22.02
N LEU A 16 -6.88 2.31 20.83
CA LEU A 16 -7.79 2.45 19.69
C LEU A 16 -9.18 1.86 19.99
N ASP A 17 -9.22 0.70 20.65
CA ASP A 17 -10.46 0.03 21.05
C ASP A 17 -11.25 0.87 22.07
N ALA A 18 -10.57 1.47 23.05
CA ALA A 18 -11.17 2.33 24.08
C ALA A 18 -11.61 3.70 23.51
N VAL A 19 -10.88 4.26 22.54
CA VAL A 19 -11.38 5.43 21.78
C VAL A 19 -12.57 5.03 20.91
N GLY A 20 -12.59 3.81 20.39
CA GLY A 20 -13.60 3.30 19.47
C GLY A 20 -13.27 3.56 17.99
N ILE A 21 -11.99 3.79 17.66
CA ILE A 21 -11.53 3.87 16.27
C ILE A 21 -11.60 2.48 15.66
N ALA A 22 -12.18 2.37 14.46
CA ALA A 22 -12.27 1.11 13.77
C ALA A 22 -10.88 0.55 13.45
N ARG A 23 -10.66 -0.71 13.83
CA ARG A 23 -9.46 -1.47 13.50
C ARG A 23 -9.90 -2.78 12.87
N VAL A 24 -9.36 -3.08 11.70
CA VAL A 24 -9.81 -4.19 10.88
C VAL A 24 -8.61 -5.03 10.49
N GLY A 25 -8.69 -6.31 10.79
CA GLY A 25 -7.74 -7.33 10.33
C GLY A 25 -8.53 -8.55 9.90
N VAL A 26 -8.04 -9.25 8.88
CA VAL A 26 -8.66 -10.48 8.37
C VAL A 26 -7.60 -11.56 8.36
N ALA A 27 -7.89 -12.70 8.98
CA ALA A 27 -6.94 -13.80 9.09
C ALA A 27 -6.52 -14.29 7.69
N GLY A 28 -5.20 -14.43 7.48
CA GLY A 28 -4.64 -14.86 6.21
C GLY A 28 -4.44 -13.75 5.17
N TYR A 29 -4.72 -12.50 5.52
CA TYR A 29 -4.51 -11.33 4.69
C TYR A 29 -3.64 -10.29 5.40
N GLU A 30 -2.93 -9.49 4.61
CA GLU A 30 -2.10 -8.40 5.14
C GLU A 30 -2.92 -7.12 5.33
N ALA A 31 -2.36 -6.13 6.02
CA ALA A 31 -3.00 -4.83 6.18
C ALA A 31 -3.24 -4.16 4.82
N ASP A 32 -2.31 -4.38 3.88
CA ASP A 32 -2.33 -3.86 2.52
C ASP A 32 -3.56 -4.37 1.75
N ASP A 33 -3.89 -5.65 1.86
CA ASP A 33 -5.09 -6.25 1.28
C ASP A 33 -6.39 -5.68 1.87
N VAL A 34 -6.40 -5.44 3.18
CA VAL A 34 -7.53 -4.81 3.87
C VAL A 34 -7.71 -3.38 3.37
N ILE A 35 -6.62 -2.61 3.24
CA ILE A 35 -6.60 -1.25 2.69
C ILE A 35 -7.06 -1.25 1.23
N GLY A 36 -6.54 -2.15 0.40
CA GLY A 36 -6.94 -2.31 -1.00
C GLY A 36 -8.41 -2.61 -1.14
N THR A 37 -8.96 -3.47 -0.29
CA THR A 37 -10.38 -3.81 -0.32
C THR A 37 -11.27 -2.64 0.13
N PHE A 38 -10.90 -1.91 1.19
CA PHE A 38 -11.63 -0.70 1.56
C PHE A 38 -11.55 0.37 0.46
N THR A 39 -10.38 0.55 -0.14
CA THR A 39 -10.16 1.47 -1.25
C THR A 39 -11.02 1.10 -2.45
N ALA A 40 -11.08 -0.19 -2.83
CA ALA A 40 -11.92 -0.67 -3.92
C ALA A 40 -13.42 -0.44 -3.68
N ARG A 41 -13.88 -0.56 -2.42
CA ARG A 41 -15.29 -0.37 -2.03
C ARG A 41 -15.68 1.09 -1.77
N ALA A 42 -14.70 1.99 -1.64
CA ALA A 42 -14.94 3.39 -1.34
C ALA A 42 -15.72 4.08 -2.48
N LYS A 43 -16.76 4.84 -2.10
CA LYS A 43 -17.61 5.60 -3.01
C LYS A 43 -17.15 7.05 -3.23
N GLY A 44 -16.10 7.46 -2.53
CA GLY A 44 -15.55 8.81 -2.57
C GLY A 44 -14.02 8.79 -2.45
N PRO A 45 -13.40 9.98 -2.34
CA PRO A 45 -11.95 10.12 -2.22
C PRO A 45 -11.37 9.33 -1.05
N VAL A 46 -10.14 8.84 -1.21
CA VAL A 46 -9.44 8.03 -0.20
C VAL A 46 -8.02 8.54 -0.01
N ASP A 47 -7.66 8.80 1.24
CA ASP A 47 -6.29 9.10 1.65
C ASP A 47 -5.71 7.86 2.35
N ILE A 48 -4.74 7.21 1.69
CA ILE A 48 -4.04 6.05 2.24
C ILE A 48 -2.77 6.55 2.93
N VAL A 49 -2.68 6.41 4.26
CA VAL A 49 -1.51 6.86 5.03
C VAL A 49 -0.59 5.66 5.31
N THR A 50 0.55 5.59 4.63
CA THR A 50 1.46 4.43 4.71
C THR A 50 2.88 4.80 4.33
N GLY A 51 3.86 4.12 4.96
CA GLY A 51 5.26 4.14 4.53
C GLY A 51 5.60 3.04 3.52
N ASP A 52 4.61 2.23 3.14
CA ASP A 52 4.77 1.18 2.14
C ASP A 52 4.53 1.74 0.73
N ARG A 53 5.46 1.47 -0.18
CA ARG A 53 5.36 1.91 -1.57
C ARG A 53 4.50 0.97 -2.41
N ASP A 54 4.25 -0.24 -1.95
CA ASP A 54 3.42 -1.19 -2.69
C ASP A 54 1.99 -0.68 -2.84
N LEU A 55 1.52 0.12 -1.87
CA LEU A 55 0.21 0.78 -1.93
C LEU A 55 0.15 1.95 -2.92
N TYR A 56 1.25 2.37 -3.55
CA TYR A 56 1.19 3.28 -4.70
C TYR A 56 0.37 2.68 -5.85
N GLN A 57 0.24 1.34 -5.91
CA GLN A 57 -0.58 0.68 -6.91
C GLN A 57 -2.07 1.05 -6.84
N LEU A 58 -2.53 1.61 -5.71
CA LEU A 58 -3.91 1.99 -5.49
C LEU A 58 -4.24 3.44 -5.87
N VAL A 59 -3.23 4.25 -6.23
CA VAL A 59 -3.43 5.65 -6.64
C VAL A 59 -4.28 5.72 -7.90
N ASP A 60 -5.34 6.54 -7.85
CA ASP A 60 -6.31 6.71 -8.94
C ASP A 60 -6.91 8.13 -8.84
N ASP A 61 -6.43 9.03 -9.68
CA ASP A 61 -6.84 10.44 -9.68
C ASP A 61 -8.33 10.60 -10.07
N ALA A 62 -8.86 9.72 -10.93
CA ALA A 62 -10.26 9.76 -11.35
C ALA A 62 -11.21 9.40 -10.21
N ARG A 63 -10.78 8.54 -9.28
CA ARG A 63 -11.51 8.19 -8.05
C ARG A 63 -11.12 9.06 -6.85
N GLY A 64 -10.11 9.92 -6.98
CA GLY A 64 -9.58 10.73 -5.87
C GLY A 64 -8.88 9.89 -4.81
N VAL A 65 -8.24 8.79 -5.20
CA VAL A 65 -7.45 7.94 -4.32
C VAL A 65 -5.98 8.36 -4.39
N ARG A 66 -5.39 8.70 -3.25
CA ARG A 66 -3.99 9.12 -3.16
C ARG A 66 -3.29 8.51 -1.95
N VAL A 67 -1.96 8.42 -2.02
CA VAL A 67 -1.13 7.95 -0.90
C VAL A 67 -0.46 9.13 -0.22
N LEU A 68 -0.56 9.19 1.11
CA LEU A 68 0.13 10.14 1.97
C LEU A 68 1.32 9.45 2.63
N TYR A 69 2.50 9.58 2.01
CA TYR A 69 3.72 8.89 2.44
C TYR A 69 4.46 9.69 3.53
N PRO A 70 4.68 9.15 4.76
CA PRO A 70 5.40 9.84 5.81
C PRO A 70 6.90 9.99 5.50
N LEU A 71 7.38 11.22 5.29
CA LEU A 71 8.80 11.50 5.00
C LEU A 71 9.65 11.61 6.27
N LYS A 72 9.11 12.24 7.32
CA LYS A 72 9.81 12.46 8.60
C LYS A 72 8.81 12.45 9.74
N GLY A 73 8.60 11.25 10.31
CA GLY A 73 7.48 11.02 11.21
C GLY A 73 6.14 11.33 10.55
N VAL A 74 5.09 11.51 11.34
CA VAL A 74 3.72 11.74 10.85
C VAL A 74 3.40 13.21 10.55
N GLY A 75 4.35 14.13 10.78
CA GLY A 75 4.14 15.57 10.61
C GLY A 75 4.47 16.13 9.22
N THR A 76 5.14 15.34 8.36
CA THR A 76 5.46 15.72 6.98
C THR A 76 5.08 14.57 6.07
N LEU A 77 3.98 14.74 5.35
CA LEU A 77 3.45 13.75 4.42
C LEU A 77 3.70 14.21 2.99
N GLN A 78 4.25 13.33 2.16
CA GLN A 78 4.29 13.51 0.72
C GLN A 78 2.96 13.03 0.14
N LEU A 79 2.27 13.93 -0.54
CA LEU A 79 1.12 13.56 -1.37
C LEU A 79 1.64 12.86 -2.63
N THR A 80 1.16 11.65 -2.86
CA THR A 80 1.48 10.81 -4.00
C THR A 80 0.22 10.58 -4.81
N ASP A 81 0.13 11.31 -5.93
CA ASP A 81 -0.90 11.20 -6.96
C ASP A 81 -0.28 10.61 -8.25
N GLU A 82 -1.10 10.40 -9.28
CA GLU A 82 -0.57 9.82 -10.51
C GLU A 82 0.44 10.73 -11.22
N ALA A 83 0.31 12.05 -11.09
CA ALA A 83 1.26 13.00 -11.66
C ALA A 83 2.65 12.82 -11.06
N TRP A 84 2.73 12.72 -9.73
CA TRP A 84 3.97 12.44 -9.02
C TRP A 84 4.53 11.07 -9.36
N LEU A 85 3.68 10.03 -9.45
CA LEU A 85 4.12 8.69 -9.87
C LEU A 85 4.70 8.69 -11.28
N ARG A 86 4.06 9.40 -12.22
CA ARG A 86 4.56 9.52 -13.60
C ARG A 86 5.89 10.25 -13.65
N GLU A 87 6.05 11.33 -12.89
CA GLU A 87 7.33 12.06 -12.82
C GLU A 87 8.44 11.20 -12.22
N LYS A 88 8.15 10.48 -11.13
CA LYS A 88 9.15 9.75 -10.36
C LYS A 88 9.50 8.40 -10.99
N TYR A 89 8.49 7.65 -11.43
CA TYR A 89 8.58 6.25 -11.81
C TYR A 89 8.20 5.97 -13.27
N GLY A 90 7.60 6.95 -13.96
CA GLY A 90 7.17 6.80 -15.35
C GLY A 90 5.91 5.96 -15.55
N VAL A 91 5.15 5.70 -14.48
CA VAL A 91 3.90 4.90 -14.48
C VAL A 91 2.85 5.59 -13.61
N ASP A 92 1.57 5.25 -13.83
CA ASP A 92 0.47 5.59 -12.91
C ASP A 92 0.34 4.54 -11.79
N GLY A 93 -0.71 4.64 -10.97
CA GLY A 93 -0.95 3.67 -9.89
C GLY A 93 -1.07 2.25 -10.43
N SER A 94 -1.94 2.02 -11.41
CA SER A 94 -2.14 0.69 -11.99
C SER A 94 -0.86 0.07 -12.55
N GLY A 95 0.01 0.89 -13.16
CA GLY A 95 1.31 0.47 -13.68
C GLY A 95 2.39 0.29 -12.62
N TYR A 96 2.21 0.79 -11.40
CA TYR A 96 3.20 0.67 -10.33
C TYR A 96 3.43 -0.78 -9.89
N ALA A 97 2.35 -1.57 -9.80
CA ALA A 97 2.46 -2.99 -9.47
C ALA A 97 3.31 -3.74 -10.52
N ASP A 98 3.03 -3.53 -11.82
CA ASP A 98 3.80 -4.17 -12.88
C ASP A 98 5.25 -3.67 -12.93
N LEU A 99 5.49 -2.40 -12.61
CA LEU A 99 6.84 -1.85 -12.46
C LEU A 99 7.61 -2.57 -11.34
N ALA A 100 6.99 -2.72 -10.16
CA ALA A 100 7.58 -3.42 -9.01
C ALA A 100 7.89 -4.89 -9.36
N LEU A 101 6.95 -5.56 -10.02
CA LEU A 101 7.05 -6.95 -10.45
C LEU A 101 8.24 -7.19 -11.39
N LEU A 102 8.43 -6.28 -12.36
CA LEU A 102 9.53 -6.32 -13.32
C LEU A 102 10.87 -5.95 -12.69
N ARG A 103 10.92 -4.88 -11.88
CA ARG A 103 12.17 -4.39 -11.26
C ARG A 103 12.63 -5.24 -10.07
N GLY A 104 11.71 -6.00 -9.47
CA GLY A 104 11.89 -6.70 -8.20
C GLY A 104 11.71 -5.78 -6.98
N ASP A 105 11.52 -6.38 -5.81
CA ASP A 105 11.57 -5.66 -4.54
C ASP A 105 12.40 -6.42 -3.49
N PRO A 106 13.63 -5.94 -3.19
CA PRO A 106 14.49 -6.59 -2.21
C PRO A 106 13.94 -6.61 -0.78
N SER A 107 13.08 -5.67 -0.38
CA SER A 107 12.48 -5.69 0.96
C SER A 107 11.61 -6.92 1.16
N ASP A 108 10.92 -7.34 0.10
CA ASP A 108 9.95 -8.45 0.10
C ASP A 108 10.53 -9.72 -0.52
N GLY A 109 11.85 -9.72 -0.76
CA GLY A 109 12.57 -10.86 -1.33
C GLY A 109 12.19 -11.17 -2.78
N LEU A 110 11.59 -10.23 -3.50
CA LEU A 110 11.18 -10.37 -4.88
C LEU A 110 12.37 -10.07 -5.82
N PRO A 111 12.89 -11.07 -6.57
CA PRO A 111 14.10 -10.88 -7.37
C PRO A 111 13.90 -10.04 -8.63
N GLY A 112 12.65 -9.90 -9.11
CA GLY A 112 12.36 -9.24 -10.38
C GLY A 112 12.87 -10.01 -11.61
N VAL A 113 12.80 -9.37 -12.77
CA VAL A 113 13.33 -9.93 -14.02
C VAL A 113 14.82 -9.58 -14.12
N PRO A 114 15.72 -10.57 -14.26
CA PRO A 114 17.17 -10.31 -14.29
C PRO A 114 17.58 -9.29 -15.35
N GLY A 115 18.22 -8.20 -14.90
CA GLY A 115 18.70 -7.12 -15.77
C GLY A 115 17.61 -6.19 -16.30
N VAL A 116 16.40 -6.25 -15.75
CA VAL A 116 15.33 -5.25 -15.94
C VAL A 116 15.22 -4.44 -14.65
N GLY A 117 15.92 -3.29 -14.60
CA GLY A 117 15.74 -2.33 -13.51
C GLY A 117 14.58 -1.38 -13.77
N GLU A 118 14.28 -0.51 -12.81
CA GLU A 118 13.18 0.48 -12.84
C GLU A 118 13.07 1.23 -14.18
N LYS A 119 14.16 1.82 -14.68
CA LYS A 119 14.16 2.55 -15.97
C LYS A 119 13.79 1.68 -17.17
N THR A 120 14.21 0.41 -17.17
CA THR A 120 13.89 -0.51 -18.27
C THR A 120 12.45 -0.99 -18.16
N ALA A 121 11.98 -1.29 -16.95
CA ALA A 121 10.59 -1.66 -16.69
C ALA A 121 9.63 -0.54 -17.09
N ALA A 122 9.88 0.71 -16.67
CA ALA A 122 9.07 1.86 -17.06
C ALA A 122 8.99 2.06 -18.57
N LYS A 123 10.11 1.88 -19.30
CA LYS A 123 10.11 1.94 -20.77
C LYS A 123 9.30 0.82 -21.42
N LEU A 124 9.36 -0.39 -20.88
CA LEU A 124 8.56 -1.52 -21.38
C LEU A 124 7.07 -1.27 -21.15
N LEU A 125 6.69 -0.76 -19.98
CA LEU A 125 5.30 -0.41 -19.67
C LEU A 125 4.81 0.76 -20.53
N ALA A 126 5.62 1.79 -20.75
CA ALA A 126 5.25 2.88 -21.64
C ALA A 126 5.04 2.43 -23.10
N GLU A 127 5.80 1.43 -23.57
CA GLU A 127 5.70 0.91 -24.94
C GLU A 127 4.58 -0.12 -25.12
N PHE A 128 4.36 -0.97 -24.12
CA PHE A 128 3.49 -2.15 -24.23
C PHE A 128 2.26 -2.12 -23.30
N GLY A 129 2.09 -1.04 -22.52
CA GLY A 129 0.97 -0.83 -21.60
C GLY A 129 1.19 -1.48 -20.24
N ASP A 130 1.03 -2.80 -20.18
CA ASP A 130 1.03 -3.58 -18.94
C ASP A 130 1.85 -4.87 -19.06
N LEU A 131 1.89 -5.67 -17.99
CA LEU A 131 2.58 -6.96 -18.01
C LEU A 131 2.05 -7.90 -19.11
N ALA A 132 0.75 -7.90 -19.38
CA ALA A 132 0.15 -8.76 -20.40
C ALA A 132 0.60 -8.35 -21.81
N GLY A 133 0.63 -7.05 -22.10
CA GLY A 133 1.14 -6.49 -23.34
C GLY A 133 2.63 -6.76 -23.53
N ILE A 134 3.43 -6.68 -22.46
CA ILE A 134 4.84 -7.07 -22.51
C ILE A 134 4.99 -8.55 -22.88
N LEU A 135 4.24 -9.45 -22.25
CA LEU A 135 4.30 -10.88 -22.53
C LEU A 135 3.81 -11.22 -23.95
N ALA A 136 2.78 -10.53 -24.45
CA ALA A 136 2.35 -10.65 -25.83
C ALA A 136 3.47 -10.20 -26.81
N ALA A 137 4.19 -9.12 -26.49
CA ALA A 137 5.33 -8.68 -27.27
C ALA A 137 6.49 -9.69 -27.28
N VAL A 138 6.66 -10.51 -26.24
CA VAL A 138 7.66 -11.60 -26.21
C VAL A 138 7.32 -12.71 -27.22
N GLU A 139 6.05 -12.96 -27.50
CA GLU A 139 5.61 -13.91 -28.54
C GLU A 139 5.75 -13.33 -29.96
N ASP A 140 5.51 -12.03 -30.12
CA ASP A 140 5.56 -11.37 -31.42
C ASP A 140 7.00 -11.06 -31.85
N ARG A 141 7.48 -11.77 -32.89
CA ARG A 141 8.81 -11.56 -33.47
C ARG A 141 8.99 -10.18 -34.13
N GLY A 142 7.90 -9.51 -34.50
CA GLY A 142 7.90 -8.16 -35.05
C GLY A 142 7.92 -7.05 -33.99
N SER A 143 7.79 -7.39 -32.71
CA SER A 143 7.75 -6.40 -31.64
C SER A 143 9.08 -5.68 -31.46
N LYS A 144 9.02 -4.49 -30.86
CA LYS A 144 10.20 -3.63 -30.63
C LYS A 144 11.14 -4.13 -29.52
N LEU A 145 10.90 -5.31 -28.95
CA LEU A 145 11.79 -5.91 -27.96
C LEU A 145 13.14 -6.26 -28.57
N THR A 146 14.21 -5.80 -27.93
CA THR A 146 15.56 -6.25 -28.29
C THR A 146 15.71 -7.76 -28.03
N PRO A 147 16.62 -8.47 -28.73
CA PRO A 147 16.84 -9.90 -28.50
C PRO A 147 17.15 -10.25 -27.03
N THR A 148 17.92 -9.40 -26.34
CA THR A 148 18.27 -9.58 -24.93
C THR A 148 17.06 -9.38 -24.00
N GLN A 149 16.23 -8.37 -24.24
CA GLN A 149 15.01 -8.16 -23.45
C GLN A 149 14.04 -9.32 -23.62
N ARG A 150 13.82 -9.75 -24.87
CA ARG A 150 12.95 -10.90 -25.19
C ARG A 150 13.42 -12.14 -24.44
N ARG A 151 14.71 -12.49 -24.54
CA ARG A 151 15.27 -13.65 -23.84
C ARG A 151 15.05 -13.58 -22.32
N ARG A 152 15.36 -12.44 -21.69
CA ARG A 152 15.21 -12.28 -20.23
C ARG A 152 13.77 -12.39 -19.77
N LEU A 153 12.84 -11.78 -20.49
CA LEU A 153 11.40 -11.85 -20.17
C LEU A 153 10.87 -13.27 -20.38
N ASP A 154 11.32 -13.96 -21.43
CA ASP A 154 10.97 -15.35 -21.73
C ASP A 154 11.47 -16.32 -20.65
N GLU A 155 12.74 -16.18 -20.23
CA GLU A 155 13.34 -16.95 -19.14
C GLU A 155 12.65 -16.67 -17.79
N ALA A 156 12.16 -15.44 -17.58
CA ALA A 156 11.47 -15.04 -16.35
C ALA A 156 9.97 -15.39 -16.32
N ARG A 157 9.40 -16.00 -17.37
CA ARG A 157 7.96 -16.37 -17.40
C ARG A 157 7.46 -17.14 -16.19
N PRO A 158 8.18 -18.14 -15.65
CA PRO A 158 7.71 -18.86 -14.47
C PRO A 158 7.52 -17.94 -13.26
N TYR A 159 8.43 -16.98 -13.08
CA TYR A 159 8.33 -15.95 -12.04
C TYR A 159 7.17 -14.98 -12.32
N LEU A 160 7.08 -14.44 -13.55
CA LEU A 160 6.05 -13.49 -13.96
C LEU A 160 4.62 -14.09 -13.93
N ALA A 161 4.49 -15.42 -14.00
CA ALA A 161 3.21 -16.11 -13.88
C ALA A 161 2.68 -16.18 -12.44
N VAL A 162 3.56 -16.09 -11.43
CA VAL A 162 3.19 -16.24 -10.00
C VAL A 162 3.32 -14.95 -9.21
N ALA A 163 4.32 -14.12 -9.53
CA ALA A 163 4.59 -12.87 -8.84
C ALA A 163 3.40 -11.88 -8.79
N PRO A 164 2.49 -11.82 -9.79
CA PRO A 164 1.30 -10.96 -9.67
C PRO A 164 0.42 -11.28 -8.47
N LYS A 165 0.39 -12.55 -8.02
CA LYS A 165 -0.39 -12.96 -6.84
C LYS A 165 0.22 -12.50 -5.51
N VAL A 166 1.48 -12.08 -5.54
CA VAL A 166 2.23 -11.64 -4.35
C VAL A 166 2.33 -10.11 -4.34
N VAL A 167 2.57 -9.50 -5.50
CA VAL A 167 2.75 -8.04 -5.63
C VAL A 167 1.42 -7.28 -5.62
N ARG A 168 0.36 -7.88 -6.18
CA ARG A 168 -0.92 -7.18 -6.30
C ARG A 168 -1.71 -7.32 -5.02
N VAL A 169 -2.09 -6.17 -4.48
CA VAL A 169 -2.93 -6.04 -3.30
C VAL A 169 -4.34 -6.56 -3.60
N ALA A 170 -4.91 -7.37 -2.71
CA ALA A 170 -6.27 -7.87 -2.87
C ALA A 170 -7.31 -6.74 -2.72
N GLY A 171 -8.31 -6.74 -3.61
CA GLY A 171 -9.43 -5.78 -3.61
C GLY A 171 -10.74 -6.35 -3.06
N ASP A 172 -10.74 -7.63 -2.64
CA ASP A 172 -11.93 -8.42 -2.39
C ASP A 172 -11.87 -9.23 -1.08
N VAL A 173 -11.03 -8.83 -0.13
CA VAL A 173 -10.94 -9.46 1.20
C VAL A 173 -12.34 -9.56 1.84
N PRO A 174 -12.68 -10.67 2.52
CA PRO A 174 -13.95 -10.82 3.22
C PRO A 174 -13.96 -9.98 4.52
N LEU A 175 -14.07 -8.66 4.36
CA LEU A 175 -14.10 -7.72 5.47
C LEU A 175 -15.27 -8.02 6.42
N PRO A 176 -15.07 -7.93 7.75
CA PRO A 176 -16.15 -8.00 8.71
C PRO A 176 -17.09 -6.80 8.57
N ASP A 177 -18.32 -6.94 9.06
CA ASP A 177 -19.22 -5.79 9.19
C ASP A 177 -18.72 -4.89 10.32
N VAL A 178 -18.31 -3.66 9.96
CA VAL A 178 -17.70 -2.71 10.88
C VAL A 178 -18.08 -1.28 10.51
N THR A 179 -18.40 -0.49 11.53
CA THR A 179 -18.60 0.95 11.38
C THR A 179 -17.24 1.64 11.33
N THR A 180 -16.91 2.26 10.20
CA THR A 180 -15.65 3.00 9.99
C THR A 180 -15.76 4.49 10.31
N ALA A 181 -16.91 4.95 10.78
CA ALA A 181 -17.10 6.33 11.19
C ALA A 181 -16.18 6.67 12.36
N VAL A 182 -15.45 7.78 12.23
CA VAL A 182 -14.55 8.28 13.28
C VAL A 182 -15.40 8.71 14.50
N PRO A 183 -15.11 8.21 15.72
CA PRO A 183 -15.89 8.55 16.90
C PRO A 183 -15.65 10.00 17.32
N ARG A 184 -16.70 10.69 17.77
CA ARG A 184 -16.60 12.05 18.34
C ARG A 184 -16.28 12.06 19.84
N THR A 185 -16.56 10.95 20.51
CA THR A 185 -16.32 10.74 21.93
C THR A 185 -15.76 9.34 22.14
N PRO A 186 -14.92 9.13 23.16
CA PRO A 186 -14.42 7.78 23.47
C PRO A 186 -15.54 6.78 23.70
N ARG A 187 -15.30 5.53 23.29
CA ARG A 187 -16.17 4.40 23.63
C ARG A 187 -16.09 4.06 25.12
N ASP A 188 -14.88 4.08 25.69
CA ASP A 188 -14.61 3.79 27.09
C ASP A 188 -13.66 4.83 27.71
N PRO A 189 -14.19 5.95 28.22
CA PRO A 189 -13.37 6.98 28.86
C PRO A 189 -12.61 6.50 30.10
N ALA A 190 -13.19 5.57 30.87
CA ALA A 190 -12.58 5.09 32.12
C ALA A 190 -11.35 4.21 31.84
N GLU A 191 -11.45 3.32 30.86
CA GLU A 191 -10.30 2.53 30.40
C GLU A 191 -9.20 3.42 29.83
N LEU A 192 -9.56 4.49 29.10
CA LEU A 192 -8.60 5.46 28.60
C LEU A 192 -7.82 6.17 29.71
N GLU A 193 -8.45 6.52 30.83
CA GLU A 193 -7.76 7.11 31.99
C GLU A 193 -6.74 6.13 32.58
N VAL A 194 -7.12 4.86 32.73
CA VAL A 194 -6.23 3.79 33.21
C VAL A 194 -5.04 3.60 32.27
N LEU A 195 -5.29 3.49 30.96
CA LEU A 195 -4.25 3.35 29.94
C LEU A 195 -3.33 4.58 29.91
N ALA A 196 -3.89 5.79 30.00
CA ALA A 196 -3.13 7.02 29.98
C ALA A 196 -2.21 7.16 31.19
N ALA A 197 -2.68 6.81 32.39
CA ALA A 197 -1.87 6.82 33.60
C ALA A 197 -0.76 5.76 33.57
N ARG A 198 -1.11 4.53 33.14
CA ARG A 198 -0.17 3.41 33.08
C ARG A 198 0.98 3.64 32.09
N TRP A 199 0.66 4.20 30.92
CA TRP A 199 1.60 4.32 29.80
C TRP A 199 2.08 5.76 29.55
N GLY A 200 1.68 6.73 30.37
CA GLY A 200 2.11 8.12 30.24
C GLY A 200 1.59 8.83 28.99
N LEU A 201 0.35 8.54 28.57
CA LEU A 201 -0.20 9.00 27.28
C LEU A 201 -0.93 10.34 27.35
N GLY A 202 -1.01 10.97 28.54
CA GLY A 202 -1.91 12.09 28.83
C GLY A 202 -1.94 13.18 27.75
N GLY A 203 -0.79 13.80 27.44
CA GLY A 203 -0.75 14.88 26.46
C GLY A 203 -1.08 14.45 25.03
N SER A 204 -0.78 13.21 24.63
CA SER A 204 -1.13 12.69 23.31
C SER A 204 -2.62 12.37 23.20
N LEU A 205 -3.18 11.77 24.26
CA LEU A 205 -4.60 11.44 24.33
C LEU A 205 -5.46 12.69 24.38
N GLU A 206 -5.08 13.70 25.19
CA GLU A 206 -5.78 14.98 25.26
C GLU A 206 -5.89 15.66 23.88
N ARG A 207 -4.78 15.70 23.12
CA ARG A 207 -4.79 16.24 21.76
C ARG A 207 -5.71 15.45 20.84
N LEU A 208 -5.64 14.12 20.87
CA LEU A 208 -6.51 13.26 20.07
C LEU A 208 -8.00 13.53 20.39
N LEU A 209 -8.38 13.49 21.66
CA LEU A 209 -9.77 13.67 22.08
C LEU A 209 -10.29 15.08 21.75
N THR A 210 -9.45 16.10 21.88
CA THR A 210 -9.78 17.47 21.46
C THR A 210 -10.05 17.55 19.97
N THR A 211 -9.23 16.89 19.14
CA THR A 211 -9.42 16.84 17.68
C THR A 211 -10.68 16.07 17.29
N LEU A 212 -11.00 14.96 17.97
CA LEU A 212 -12.20 14.16 17.69
C LEU A 212 -13.50 14.89 18.04
N ALA A 213 -13.44 15.79 19.04
CA ALA A 213 -14.60 16.56 19.50
C ALA A 213 -14.89 17.82 18.67
N ALA A 214 -13.95 18.27 17.83
CA ALA A 214 -14.06 19.45 16.97
C ALA A 214 -14.93 19.18 15.72
#